data_AF-A0A7S0FI73-F1
#
_entry.id   AF-A0A7S0FI73-F1
#
_cell.length_a   1.000
_cell.length_b   1.000
_cell.length_c   1.000
_cell.angle_alpha   90.00
_cell.angle_beta   90.00
_cell.angle_gamma   90.00
#
_symmetry.space_group_name_H-M   'P 1'
#
loop_
_entity.id
_entity.type
_entity.pdbx_description
1 polymer ?
#
loop_
_entity_poly.entity_id
_entity_poly.type
_entity_poly.pdbx_seq_one_letter_code
_entity_poly.pdbx_strand_id
1 'polypeptide(L)'
;MVLMPFVATLGFAAFMVNPAGAEDSCASWPRQKATSGLRDQALLQVRRALSRSLGNFTGSAGAASGHVLTGVFIEWAAHPDKCLQVSGASPHNGNDIVLWDCADGHAGQRFKIPAGGSGQIRWAAHPHKCLDVSGGAVHNGNQIQLWDCVEHEDNQEFVIPTRRSHRGKIRWQAHLQMCLDVTAGVHSNGNRIQLWQCTKGERNQQFAIRSVSEATTTALSSARSTAMMATTTVATAAMATTTTATTASGTAAATTSAVATTGPVSAATTTSVAATTMTTTTTPTRARALDRCIATYKLPSAVNTASKGINVDDATFFRCPGGLPRLWPNTYYERVKSLRLFKAWHPDWGSDDRRVKVWADLVAWIRANDVTVLIGTDITCDAQADSEMWRWSLELMKLIGEDRIIGVAVGNDMDVIRHANRTLADACNAELWHHRYWQTLLDRVGDLDSNGFPDTRVTIIWSMSVMVQSPWRDTEGWQIRKLVSQAHAKWRHRWVWSFNVYAIWDGSRWPVSEADCKMRAAAAMSIRYTKAILRVARLRISGITGTPDDTLWVFGAAGSTGTLSCDAFFNPVAIQHAYEQFMSWDLSLGMGLRGPARAFFFTAHEHGAAPRSPRGFGLVRSCSDRRCTIQHAA
;
A
#
# COMPACT_ATOMS: atom_id res chain seq x y z
N MET A 1 54.90 25.09 -2.17
CA MET A 1 54.55 26.18 -3.10
C MET A 1 53.31 25.71 -3.86
N VAL A 2 52.11 25.76 -3.25
CA VAL A 2 51.09 26.84 -3.34
C VAL A 2 50.72 27.09 -4.82
N LEU A 3 49.52 26.78 -5.31
CA LEU A 3 48.23 27.47 -5.08
C LEU A 3 46.99 26.60 -5.43
N MET A 4 45.90 26.78 -4.66
CA MET A 4 44.49 26.49 -5.07
C MET A 4 43.98 27.52 -6.10
N PRO A 5 42.75 27.37 -6.68
CA PRO A 5 41.55 27.96 -6.05
C PRO A 5 40.19 27.19 -6.20
N PHE A 6 39.32 27.38 -5.18
CA PHE A 6 37.84 27.54 -5.12
C PHE A 6 36.93 26.85 -6.17
N VAL A 7 36.05 25.89 -5.83
CA VAL A 7 34.76 25.88 -5.07
C VAL A 7 33.60 26.66 -5.69
N ALA A 8 32.58 25.92 -6.15
CA ALA A 8 31.17 26.30 -6.06
C ALA A 8 30.29 25.03 -5.89
N THR A 9 29.71 24.92 -4.70
CA THR A 9 28.90 23.81 -4.17
C THR A 9 27.42 24.08 -4.43
N LEU A 10 26.64 23.08 -4.87
CA LEU A 10 25.18 23.07 -4.72
C LEU A 10 24.76 21.71 -4.14
N GLY A 11 24.76 21.65 -2.81
CA GLY A 11 24.16 20.57 -2.03
C GLY A 11 22.67 20.84 -1.81
N PHE A 12 21.86 19.78 -1.88
CA PHE A 12 20.51 19.77 -1.34
C PHE A 12 20.55 18.99 -0.02
N ALA A 13 20.49 19.73 1.08
CA ALA A 13 20.40 19.21 2.43
C ALA A 13 18.94 18.87 2.78
N ALA A 14 18.79 17.90 3.69
CA ALA A 14 17.57 17.60 4.41
C ALA A 14 17.10 18.82 5.22
N PHE A 15 15.80 19.12 5.16
CA PHE A 15 15.18 20.08 6.08
C PHE A 15 14.85 19.36 7.40
N MET A 16 15.69 19.57 8.42
CA MET A 16 15.24 19.63 9.82
C MET A 16 15.05 21.11 10.18
N VAL A 17 13.95 21.41 10.88
CA VAL A 17 13.53 22.77 11.28
C VAL A 17 14.29 23.21 12.53
N ASN A 18 14.77 24.46 12.55
CA ASN A 18 15.09 25.18 13.80
C ASN A 18 14.13 26.40 13.92
N PRO A 19 13.47 26.66 15.08
CA PRO A 19 12.50 27.73 15.23
C PRO A 19 13.09 29.01 15.88
N ALA A 20 12.40 30.12 15.63
CA ALA A 20 12.41 31.41 16.34
C ALA A 20 13.53 32.42 16.04
N GLY A 21 13.12 33.59 15.51
CA GLY A 21 13.84 34.86 15.61
C GLY A 21 13.79 35.71 14.35
N ALA A 22 13.19 36.91 14.47
CA ALA A 22 13.22 38.07 13.56
C ALA A 22 12.12 38.16 12.47
N GLU A 23 11.14 39.02 12.81
CA GLU A 23 10.37 39.86 11.89
C GLU A 23 11.29 40.76 11.03
N ASP A 24 10.70 41.33 9.97
CA ASP A 24 11.22 42.38 9.09
C ASP A 24 12.29 42.01 8.05
N SER A 25 11.84 41.78 6.80
CA SER A 25 12.07 42.70 5.66
C SER A 25 11.88 41.98 4.31
N CYS A 26 10.76 42.31 3.64
CA CYS A 26 10.63 42.13 2.20
C CYS A 26 11.39 43.25 1.49
N ALA A 27 12.51 42.94 0.83
CA ALA A 27 12.89 43.51 -0.47
C ALA A 27 14.30 43.07 -0.90
N SER A 28 14.42 42.83 -2.20
CA SER A 28 15.63 42.80 -3.04
C SER A 28 16.38 41.46 -3.22
N TRP A 29 16.80 41.26 -4.48
CA TRP A 29 17.77 40.33 -5.07
C TRP A 29 17.23 39.32 -6.13
N PRO A 30 17.99 39.12 -7.23
CA PRO A 30 17.47 39.28 -8.59
C PRO A 30 17.24 37.97 -9.36
N ARG A 31 16.44 38.05 -10.44
CA ARG A 31 16.29 36.97 -11.44
C ARG A 31 17.60 36.79 -12.20
N GLN A 32 18.24 35.63 -12.10
CA GLN A 32 19.27 35.19 -13.05
C GLN A 32 18.76 34.05 -13.92
N LYS A 33 18.79 34.29 -15.24
CA LYS A 33 18.60 33.32 -16.32
C LYS A 33 19.70 32.26 -16.24
N ALA A 34 19.33 30.99 -16.16
CA ALA A 34 20.26 29.87 -16.33
C ALA A 34 20.61 29.72 -17.82
N THR A 35 21.89 29.75 -18.13
CA THR A 35 22.48 29.46 -19.44
C THR A 35 22.48 27.96 -19.70
N SER A 36 21.80 27.55 -20.77
CA SER A 36 21.83 26.23 -21.37
C SER A 36 23.05 26.12 -22.29
N GLY A 37 23.98 25.22 -21.99
CA GLY A 37 25.10 24.94 -22.89
C GLY A 37 25.97 23.84 -22.31
N LEU A 38 25.64 22.58 -22.65
CA LEU A 38 26.41 21.33 -22.54
C LEU A 38 25.51 20.06 -22.53
N ARG A 39 24.22 20.18 -22.90
CA ARG A 39 23.31 19.05 -23.17
C ARG A 39 22.94 18.86 -24.65
N ASP A 40 23.44 19.71 -25.56
CA ASP A 40 22.98 19.75 -26.95
C ASP A 40 23.86 19.03 -27.99
N GLN A 41 24.91 18.29 -27.60
CA GLN A 41 25.70 17.53 -28.58
C GLN A 41 25.37 16.02 -28.70
N ALA A 42 24.49 15.47 -27.85
CA ALA A 42 24.04 14.08 -27.97
C ALA A 42 22.68 13.90 -28.69
N LEU A 43 21.92 14.98 -28.91
CA LEU A 43 20.57 14.93 -29.50
C LEU A 43 20.50 15.28 -31.00
N LEU A 44 21.62 15.67 -31.62
CA LEU A 44 21.66 16.06 -33.03
C LEU A 44 21.94 14.90 -34.01
N GLN A 45 22.44 13.75 -33.52
CA GLN A 45 22.66 12.58 -34.38
C GLN A 45 21.45 11.64 -34.52
N VAL A 46 20.53 11.64 -33.54
CA VAL A 46 19.31 10.82 -33.61
C VAL A 46 18.22 11.47 -34.48
N ARG A 47 18.21 12.81 -34.58
CA ARG A 47 17.24 13.57 -35.40
C ARG A 47 17.43 13.45 -36.91
N ARG A 48 18.57 12.95 -37.40
CA ARG A 48 18.80 12.71 -38.84
C ARG A 48 18.36 11.33 -39.31
N ALA A 49 18.02 10.41 -38.41
CA ALA A 49 17.60 9.05 -38.75
C ALA A 49 16.08 8.83 -38.81
N LEU A 50 15.25 9.84 -38.49
CA LEU A 50 13.78 9.67 -38.40
C LEU A 50 12.95 10.65 -39.24
N SER A 51 13.55 11.42 -40.16
CA SER A 51 12.80 12.32 -41.06
C SER A 51 12.49 11.74 -42.44
N ARG A 52 12.37 10.40 -42.58
CA ARG A 52 11.85 9.77 -43.80
C ARG A 52 10.82 8.71 -43.46
N SER A 53 9.62 9.18 -43.15
CA SER A 53 8.33 8.55 -43.49
C SER A 53 7.30 9.10 -42.53
N LEU A 54 6.48 10.00 -43.04
CA LEU A 54 5.05 10.17 -42.77
C LEU A 54 4.70 11.63 -43.02
N GLY A 55 3.98 11.83 -44.12
CA GLY A 55 3.44 13.11 -44.54
C GLY A 55 2.33 13.59 -43.61
N ASN A 56 2.06 14.89 -43.76
CA ASN A 56 1.01 15.66 -43.11
C ASN A 56 -0.34 14.94 -43.04
N PHE A 57 -0.92 14.89 -41.85
CA PHE A 57 -2.37 14.94 -41.66
C PHE A 57 -2.69 15.87 -40.50
N THR A 58 -3.39 16.96 -40.83
CA THR A 58 -4.11 17.83 -39.91
C THR A 58 -5.48 17.20 -39.61
N GLY A 59 -5.89 17.14 -38.34
CA GLY A 59 -7.20 16.60 -37.98
C GLY A 59 -7.50 16.72 -36.49
N SER A 60 -8.66 17.31 -36.19
CA SER A 60 -9.18 17.78 -34.90
C SER A 60 -9.17 16.79 -33.73
N ALA A 61 -8.96 17.33 -32.53
CA ALA A 61 -9.13 16.65 -31.24
C ALA A 61 -10.62 16.46 -30.90
N GLY A 62 -11.07 15.21 -30.86
CA GLY A 62 -12.32 14.80 -30.22
C GLY A 62 -12.02 14.03 -28.92
N ALA A 63 -12.71 14.40 -27.84
CA ALA A 63 -12.59 13.77 -26.53
C ALA A 63 -12.92 12.26 -26.57
N ALA A 64 -12.04 11.42 -26.03
CA ALA A 64 -12.27 9.97 -25.94
C ALA A 64 -12.50 9.55 -24.48
N SER A 65 -13.74 9.16 -24.18
CA SER A 65 -14.14 8.42 -22.98
C SER A 65 -13.38 7.09 -22.89
N GLY A 66 -13.00 6.68 -21.68
CA GLY A 66 -12.32 5.40 -21.43
C GLY A 66 -13.24 4.21 -21.69
N HIS A 67 -13.10 3.57 -22.86
CA HIS A 67 -13.82 2.35 -23.22
C HIS A 67 -13.00 1.09 -22.89
N VAL A 68 -13.63 0.10 -22.25
CA VAL A 68 -13.19 -1.31 -22.30
C VAL A 68 -13.24 -1.73 -23.78
N LEU A 69 -12.16 -2.31 -24.32
CA LEU A 69 -12.20 -2.87 -25.66
C LEU A 69 -13.09 -4.12 -25.63
N THR A 70 -14.34 -3.95 -26.04
CA THR A 70 -15.32 -5.03 -26.13
C THR A 70 -15.28 -5.67 -27.51
N GLY A 71 -15.16 -7.00 -27.56
CA GLY A 71 -15.27 -7.74 -28.82
C GLY A 71 -13.99 -7.75 -29.64
N VAL A 72 -12.82 -7.91 -29.00
CA VAL A 72 -11.54 -8.08 -29.69
C VAL A 72 -11.32 -9.53 -30.13
N PHE A 73 -10.54 -9.72 -31.18
CA PHE A 73 -9.86 -10.97 -31.45
C PHE A 73 -8.50 -11.01 -30.75
N ILE A 74 -8.13 -12.19 -30.26
CA ILE A 74 -6.76 -12.51 -29.86
C ILE A 74 -6.20 -13.45 -30.93
N GLU A 75 -5.38 -12.92 -31.81
CA GLU A 75 -4.83 -13.60 -32.98
C GLU A 75 -3.46 -14.17 -32.68
N TRP A 76 -3.12 -15.30 -33.30
CA TRP A 76 -1.74 -15.76 -33.28
C TRP A 76 -0.90 -14.88 -34.21
N ALA A 77 0.12 -14.21 -33.68
CA ALA A 77 0.86 -13.19 -34.43
C ALA A 77 1.60 -13.75 -35.66
N ALA A 78 1.93 -15.05 -35.67
CA ALA A 78 2.56 -15.72 -36.81
C ALA A 78 1.53 -16.14 -37.89
N HIS A 79 0.27 -16.31 -37.52
CA HIS A 79 -0.86 -16.67 -38.38
C HIS A 79 -2.07 -15.79 -38.02
N PRO A 80 -2.15 -14.55 -38.53
CA PRO A 80 -3.20 -13.59 -38.15
C PRO A 80 -4.61 -14.03 -38.56
N ASP A 81 -4.73 -15.02 -39.45
CA ASP A 81 -5.95 -15.73 -39.81
C ASP A 81 -6.42 -16.71 -38.72
N LYS A 82 -5.62 -16.93 -37.67
CA LYS A 82 -5.92 -17.84 -36.57
C LYS A 82 -6.18 -17.08 -35.27
N CYS A 83 -7.32 -17.35 -34.65
CA CYS A 83 -7.83 -16.69 -33.47
C CYS A 83 -8.01 -17.67 -32.30
N LEU A 84 -7.87 -17.17 -31.07
CA LEU A 84 -8.37 -17.86 -29.89
C LEU A 84 -9.89 -18.01 -30.01
N GLN A 85 -10.37 -19.19 -29.63
CA GLN A 85 -11.78 -19.56 -29.66
C GLN A 85 -12.13 -20.42 -28.44
N VAL A 86 -13.30 -20.17 -27.86
CA VAL A 86 -13.95 -21.15 -26.97
C VAL A 86 -14.43 -22.33 -27.81
N SER A 87 -13.92 -23.54 -27.54
CA SER A 87 -14.21 -24.74 -28.34
C SER A 87 -15.72 -24.99 -28.45
N GLY A 88 -16.21 -25.18 -29.67
CA GLY A 88 -17.65 -25.34 -29.97
C GLY A 88 -18.56 -24.20 -29.51
N ALA A 89 -18.00 -23.03 -29.13
CA ALA A 89 -18.72 -21.94 -28.47
C ALA A 89 -19.56 -22.40 -27.26
N SER A 90 -19.06 -23.39 -26.50
CA SER A 90 -19.76 -23.93 -25.33
C SER A 90 -19.34 -23.23 -24.02
N PRO A 91 -20.28 -22.76 -23.17
CA PRO A 91 -19.97 -22.01 -21.95
C PRO A 91 -19.66 -22.88 -20.71
N HIS A 92 -19.57 -24.21 -20.83
CA HIS A 92 -19.32 -25.03 -19.65
C HIS A 92 -17.90 -24.82 -19.08
N ASN A 93 -17.75 -24.93 -17.76
CA ASN A 93 -16.46 -24.84 -17.09
C ASN A 93 -15.56 -26.01 -17.49
N GLY A 94 -14.27 -25.74 -17.70
CA GLY A 94 -13.30 -26.71 -18.18
C GLY A 94 -13.23 -26.85 -19.69
N ASN A 95 -14.07 -26.12 -20.45
CA ASN A 95 -14.01 -26.15 -21.92
C ASN A 95 -12.69 -25.58 -22.44
N ASP A 96 -12.19 -26.12 -23.55
CA ASP A 96 -10.92 -25.72 -24.13
C ASP A 96 -10.94 -24.32 -24.77
N ILE A 97 -9.84 -23.59 -24.59
CA ILE A 97 -9.48 -22.49 -25.48
C ILE A 97 -8.60 -23.05 -26.60
N VAL A 98 -9.07 -22.96 -27.83
CA VAL A 98 -8.43 -23.51 -29.02
C VAL A 98 -8.07 -22.43 -30.03
N LEU A 99 -7.21 -22.79 -30.97
CA LEU A 99 -6.90 -22.03 -32.17
C LEU A 99 -7.89 -22.39 -33.28
N TRP A 100 -8.45 -21.39 -33.96
CA TRP A 100 -9.40 -21.59 -35.06
C TRP A 100 -9.29 -20.47 -36.09
N ASP A 101 -9.73 -20.71 -37.33
CA ASP A 101 -9.83 -19.65 -38.33
C ASP A 101 -10.69 -18.48 -37.83
N CYS A 102 -10.15 -17.27 -37.88
CA CYS A 102 -10.84 -16.06 -37.49
C CYS A 102 -12.09 -15.83 -38.37
N ALA A 103 -13.25 -15.66 -37.74
CA ALA A 103 -14.52 -15.39 -38.42
C ALA A 103 -15.26 -14.24 -37.74
N ASP A 104 -15.59 -13.19 -38.49
CA ASP A 104 -16.11 -11.94 -37.92
C ASP A 104 -17.48 -12.06 -37.23
N GLY A 105 -18.26 -13.10 -37.56
CA GLY A 105 -19.56 -13.42 -36.94
C GLY A 105 -19.52 -14.49 -35.84
N HIS A 106 -18.36 -15.06 -35.50
CA HIS A 106 -18.30 -16.18 -34.55
C HIS A 106 -18.20 -15.70 -33.09
N ALA A 107 -19.30 -15.85 -32.33
CA ALA A 107 -19.40 -15.38 -30.95
C ALA A 107 -18.32 -15.98 -30.02
N GLY A 108 -17.84 -17.20 -30.31
CA GLY A 108 -16.78 -17.89 -29.57
C GLY A 108 -15.38 -17.27 -29.68
N GLN A 109 -15.17 -16.30 -30.57
CA GLN A 109 -13.84 -15.70 -30.87
C GLN A 109 -13.72 -14.24 -30.42
N ARG A 110 -14.67 -13.77 -29.62
CA ARG A 110 -14.75 -12.39 -29.14
C ARG A 110 -14.39 -12.34 -27.68
N PHE A 111 -13.38 -11.56 -27.30
CA PHE A 111 -13.00 -11.38 -25.91
C PHE A 111 -13.15 -9.93 -25.47
N LYS A 112 -13.34 -9.72 -24.18
CA LYS A 112 -13.21 -8.44 -23.49
C LYS A 112 -11.89 -8.49 -22.74
N ILE A 113 -11.00 -7.56 -23.06
CA ILE A 113 -9.69 -7.46 -22.43
C ILE A 113 -9.64 -6.25 -21.48
N PRO A 114 -8.91 -6.34 -20.36
CA PRO A 114 -8.73 -5.24 -19.42
C PRO A 114 -8.01 -4.06 -20.07
N ALA A 115 -8.61 -2.87 -19.99
CA ALA A 115 -8.02 -1.63 -20.52
C ALA A 115 -6.66 -1.27 -19.91
N GLY A 116 -6.37 -1.77 -18.69
CA GLY A 116 -5.10 -1.55 -18.00
C GLY A 116 -3.90 -2.33 -18.55
N GLY A 117 -4.12 -3.31 -19.43
CA GLY A 117 -3.09 -4.22 -19.94
C GLY A 117 -2.79 -5.41 -19.00
N SER A 118 -3.50 -5.52 -17.89
CA SER A 118 -3.49 -6.71 -17.02
C SER A 118 -4.86 -6.87 -16.38
N GLY A 119 -5.33 -8.12 -16.25
CA GLY A 119 -6.68 -8.41 -15.81
C GLY A 119 -7.23 -9.72 -16.40
N GLN A 120 -8.46 -10.07 -16.04
CA GLN A 120 -9.18 -11.20 -16.64
C GLN A 120 -9.50 -10.98 -18.12
N ILE A 121 -9.21 -11.98 -18.96
CA ILE A 121 -9.68 -12.05 -20.34
C ILE A 121 -11.05 -12.72 -20.32
N ARG A 122 -12.12 -11.95 -20.55
CA ARG A 122 -13.50 -12.42 -20.45
C ARG A 122 -14.03 -12.78 -21.82
N TRP A 123 -14.83 -13.83 -21.91
CA TRP A 123 -15.54 -14.14 -23.14
C TRP A 123 -16.63 -13.09 -23.39
N ALA A 124 -16.69 -12.49 -24.59
CA ALA A 124 -17.60 -11.37 -24.83
C ALA A 124 -19.08 -11.79 -24.83
N ALA A 125 -19.39 -12.98 -25.34
CA ALA A 125 -20.75 -13.53 -25.34
C ALA A 125 -21.20 -13.97 -23.94
N HIS A 126 -20.26 -14.40 -23.08
CA HIS A 126 -20.52 -14.75 -21.69
C HIS A 126 -19.52 -14.03 -20.76
N PRO A 127 -19.78 -12.76 -20.38
CA PRO A 127 -18.83 -11.94 -19.62
C PRO A 127 -18.51 -12.44 -18.20
N HIS A 128 -19.27 -13.42 -17.72
CA HIS A 128 -19.03 -14.16 -16.49
C HIS A 128 -18.12 -15.38 -16.70
N LYS A 129 -17.61 -15.62 -17.92
CA LYS A 129 -16.64 -16.66 -18.24
C LYS A 129 -15.29 -16.05 -18.60
N CYS A 130 -14.24 -16.60 -18.01
CA CYS A 130 -12.87 -16.09 -18.07
C CYS A 130 -11.94 -17.16 -18.62
N LEU A 131 -10.87 -16.72 -19.30
CA LEU A 131 -9.69 -17.58 -19.48
C LEU A 131 -9.14 -17.95 -18.11
N ASP A 132 -8.71 -19.19 -17.99
CA ASP A 132 -8.33 -19.82 -16.72
C ASP A 132 -7.17 -20.79 -16.96
N VAL A 133 -6.16 -20.76 -16.09
CA VAL A 133 -5.11 -21.77 -16.04
C VAL A 133 -5.64 -22.95 -15.25
N SER A 134 -5.84 -24.10 -15.90
CA SER A 134 -6.53 -25.23 -15.29
C SER A 134 -5.88 -25.68 -13.98
N GLY A 135 -6.70 -25.74 -12.92
CA GLY A 135 -6.28 -26.08 -11.56
C GLY A 135 -5.21 -25.15 -10.94
N GLY A 136 -4.89 -24.03 -11.57
CA GLY A 136 -3.76 -23.17 -11.18
C GLY A 136 -2.41 -23.87 -11.26
N ALA A 137 -2.26 -24.92 -12.08
CA ALA A 137 -1.02 -25.69 -12.14
C ALA A 137 0.07 -24.98 -12.97
N VAL A 138 1.30 -24.93 -12.41
CA VAL A 138 2.43 -24.15 -12.94
C VAL A 138 3.46 -25.07 -13.62
N HIS A 139 3.07 -25.71 -14.71
CA HIS A 139 3.99 -26.50 -15.53
C HIS A 139 3.72 -26.33 -17.01
N ASN A 140 4.75 -26.63 -17.82
CA ASN A 140 4.63 -26.64 -19.27
C ASN A 140 3.56 -27.64 -19.71
N GLY A 141 2.75 -27.24 -20.69
CA GLY A 141 1.68 -28.04 -21.25
C GLY A 141 0.36 -28.02 -20.46
N ASN A 142 0.29 -27.28 -19.34
CA ASN A 142 -0.97 -27.12 -18.61
C ASN A 142 -2.03 -26.43 -19.50
N GLN A 143 -3.30 -26.82 -19.34
CA GLN A 143 -4.39 -26.36 -20.19
C GLN A 143 -4.80 -24.92 -19.86
N ILE A 144 -5.05 -24.12 -20.90
CA ILE A 144 -5.84 -22.89 -20.78
C ILE A 144 -7.29 -23.24 -21.10
N GLN A 145 -8.17 -23.04 -20.13
CA GLN A 145 -9.57 -23.42 -20.20
C GLN A 145 -10.49 -22.20 -20.03
N LEU A 146 -11.77 -22.40 -20.26
CA LEU A 146 -12.84 -21.48 -19.88
C LEU A 146 -13.37 -21.86 -18.50
N TRP A 147 -13.50 -20.88 -17.61
CA TRP A 147 -14.09 -21.09 -16.28
C TRP A 147 -14.98 -19.91 -15.88
N ASP A 148 -15.83 -20.10 -14.87
CA ASP A 148 -16.54 -18.97 -14.27
C ASP A 148 -15.55 -17.95 -13.73
N CYS A 149 -15.78 -16.68 -14.08
CA CYS A 149 -14.98 -15.58 -13.59
C CYS A 149 -15.15 -15.49 -12.08
N VAL A 150 -14.07 -15.75 -11.37
CA VAL A 150 -13.97 -15.52 -9.93
C VAL A 150 -13.14 -14.26 -9.75
N GLU A 151 -13.75 -13.21 -9.20
CA GLU A 151 -13.04 -11.95 -8.92
C GLU A 151 -11.85 -12.25 -8.00
N HIS A 152 -10.67 -11.74 -8.36
CA HIS A 152 -9.43 -11.91 -7.61
C HIS A 152 -8.84 -13.33 -7.59
N GLU A 153 -9.24 -14.19 -8.53
CA GLU A 153 -8.66 -15.51 -8.67
C GLU A 153 -7.39 -15.47 -9.54
N ASP A 154 -6.28 -15.90 -8.96
CA ASP A 154 -4.95 -15.67 -9.55
C ASP A 154 -4.73 -16.48 -10.83
N ASN A 155 -5.39 -17.64 -11.00
CA ASN A 155 -5.31 -18.45 -12.22
C ASN A 155 -6.15 -17.89 -13.40
N GLN A 156 -6.86 -16.76 -13.22
CA GLN A 156 -7.67 -16.11 -14.26
C GLN A 156 -7.14 -14.73 -14.68
N GLU A 157 -6.01 -14.29 -14.13
CA GLU A 157 -5.46 -12.96 -14.34
C GLU A 157 -4.27 -13.00 -15.31
N PHE A 158 -4.28 -12.18 -16.37
CA PHE A 158 -3.24 -12.19 -17.41
C PHE A 158 -2.68 -10.79 -17.70
N VAL A 159 -1.39 -10.70 -18.03
CA VAL A 159 -0.77 -9.52 -18.66
C VAL A 159 -0.93 -9.64 -20.16
N ILE A 160 -1.48 -8.60 -20.79
CA ILE A 160 -1.80 -8.55 -22.21
C ILE A 160 -0.96 -7.44 -22.86
N PRO A 161 -0.39 -7.67 -24.05
CA PRO A 161 0.35 -6.62 -24.75
C PRO A 161 -0.57 -5.44 -25.12
N THR A 162 -0.35 -4.27 -24.50
CA THR A 162 -1.10 -3.03 -24.81
C THR A 162 -0.18 -1.80 -24.91
N ARG A 163 -0.64 -0.77 -25.63
CA ARG A 163 -0.11 0.60 -25.75
C ARG A 163 0.91 0.97 -26.84
N ARG A 164 1.61 0.04 -27.53
CA ARG A 164 2.50 0.40 -28.66
C ARG A 164 2.55 -0.55 -29.85
N SER A 165 2.35 -1.86 -29.66
CA SER A 165 2.47 -2.86 -30.73
C SER A 165 1.19 -3.63 -31.00
N HIS A 166 0.19 -3.60 -30.09
CA HIS A 166 -0.95 -4.54 -30.06
C HIS A 166 -0.53 -6.01 -30.22
N ARG A 167 0.74 -6.32 -29.98
CA ARG A 167 1.41 -7.59 -30.32
C ARG A 167 2.41 -7.94 -29.24
N GLY A 168 2.42 -9.19 -28.80
CA GLY A 168 3.36 -9.70 -27.81
C GLY A 168 2.82 -10.92 -27.07
N LYS A 169 3.53 -11.33 -26.02
CA LYS A 169 3.13 -12.47 -25.20
C LYS A 169 1.99 -12.11 -24.26
N ILE A 170 1.01 -13.00 -24.13
CA ILE A 170 0.05 -12.97 -23.03
C ILE A 170 0.64 -13.82 -21.90
N ARG A 171 0.88 -13.21 -20.74
CA ARG A 171 1.53 -13.86 -19.60
C ARG A 171 0.55 -14.10 -18.47
N TRP A 172 0.71 -15.19 -17.75
CA TRP A 172 -0.04 -15.40 -16.53
C TRP A 172 0.44 -14.42 -15.46
N GLN A 173 -0.47 -13.61 -14.89
CA GLN A 173 -0.14 -12.53 -13.96
C GLN A 173 0.60 -13.03 -12.72
N ALA A 174 0.18 -14.17 -12.16
CA ALA A 174 0.80 -14.78 -10.98
C ALA A 174 2.17 -15.41 -11.28
N HIS A 175 2.42 -15.79 -12.55
CA HIS A 175 3.64 -16.44 -13.00
C HIS A 175 4.10 -15.83 -14.34
N LEU A 176 4.73 -14.66 -14.30
CA LEU A 176 5.13 -13.88 -15.50
C LEU A 176 6.13 -14.60 -16.42
N GLN A 177 6.76 -15.67 -15.92
CA GLN A 177 7.58 -16.59 -16.70
C GLN A 177 6.76 -17.59 -17.52
N MET A 178 5.44 -17.64 -17.35
CA MET A 178 4.52 -18.51 -18.08
C MET A 178 3.66 -17.71 -19.05
N CYS A 179 3.52 -18.22 -20.25
CA CYS A 179 2.89 -17.58 -21.40
C CYS A 179 1.80 -18.47 -21.97
N LEU A 180 0.78 -17.87 -22.58
CA LEU A 180 -0.04 -18.58 -23.55
C LEU A 180 0.85 -19.05 -24.71
N ASP A 181 0.57 -20.24 -25.18
CA ASP A 181 1.38 -20.96 -26.14
C ASP A 181 0.45 -21.76 -27.07
N VAL A 182 0.63 -21.61 -28.38
CA VAL A 182 -0.01 -22.48 -29.36
C VAL A 182 0.72 -23.82 -29.34
N THR A 183 0.07 -24.88 -28.89
CA THR A 183 0.73 -26.18 -28.65
C THR A 183 1.51 -26.65 -29.87
N ALA A 184 2.81 -26.89 -29.66
CA ALA A 184 3.78 -27.32 -30.68
C ALA A 184 3.87 -26.42 -31.93
N GLY A 185 3.32 -25.19 -31.89
CA GLY A 185 3.26 -24.30 -33.04
C GLY A 185 2.39 -24.84 -34.19
N VAL A 186 1.43 -25.72 -33.90
CA VAL A 186 0.54 -26.31 -34.91
C VAL A 186 -0.61 -25.34 -35.23
N HIS A 187 -0.84 -25.09 -36.52
CA HIS A 187 -1.84 -24.11 -37.00
C HIS A 187 -3.20 -24.73 -37.40
N SER A 188 -3.40 -26.04 -37.19
CA SER A 188 -4.68 -26.69 -37.49
C SER A 188 -5.79 -26.20 -36.57
N ASN A 189 -7.00 -26.05 -37.12
CA ASN A 189 -8.18 -25.71 -36.32
C ASN A 189 -8.42 -26.76 -35.23
N GLY A 190 -8.73 -26.28 -34.03
CA GLY A 190 -8.92 -27.13 -32.85
C GLY A 190 -7.64 -27.42 -32.09
N ASN A 191 -6.46 -26.95 -32.54
CA ASN A 191 -5.25 -27.05 -31.74
C ASN A 191 -5.42 -26.26 -30.44
N ARG A 192 -5.07 -26.85 -29.30
CA ARG A 192 -5.31 -26.23 -27.99
C ARG A 192 -4.31 -25.11 -27.70
N ILE A 193 -4.74 -24.15 -26.88
CA ILE A 193 -3.84 -23.20 -26.21
C ILE A 193 -3.42 -23.80 -24.88
N GLN A 194 -2.13 -23.74 -24.59
CA GLN A 194 -1.55 -24.23 -23.35
C GLN A 194 -0.75 -23.13 -22.65
N LEU A 195 -0.39 -23.43 -21.41
CA LEU A 195 0.57 -22.68 -20.65
C LEU A 195 1.97 -23.26 -20.90
N TRP A 196 2.93 -22.39 -21.23
CA TRP A 196 4.32 -22.79 -21.40
C TRP A 196 5.27 -21.69 -20.92
N GLN A 197 6.47 -22.07 -20.52
CA GLN A 197 7.50 -21.12 -20.14
C GLN A 197 7.78 -20.12 -21.27
N CYS A 198 7.88 -18.85 -20.93
CA CYS A 198 8.09 -17.76 -21.87
C CYS A 198 9.51 -17.79 -22.46
N THR A 199 9.65 -18.19 -23.73
CA THR A 199 10.97 -18.30 -24.42
C THR A 199 11.24 -17.12 -25.37
N LYS A 200 12.43 -16.50 -25.31
CA LYS A 200 12.75 -15.34 -26.19
C LYS A 200 12.75 -15.76 -27.66
N GLY A 201 12.12 -14.96 -28.53
CA GLY A 201 12.11 -15.19 -29.99
C GLY A 201 11.09 -16.23 -30.47
N GLU A 202 10.44 -16.92 -29.53
CA GLU A 202 9.49 -17.98 -29.86
C GLU A 202 8.20 -17.41 -30.46
N ARG A 203 7.81 -17.96 -31.63
CA ARG A 203 6.72 -17.43 -32.47
C ARG A 203 5.36 -17.96 -32.05
N ASN A 204 5.28 -19.18 -31.51
CA ASN A 204 4.03 -19.78 -31.02
C ASN A 204 3.52 -19.15 -29.70
N GLN A 205 4.26 -18.17 -29.14
CA GLN A 205 3.89 -17.42 -27.92
C GLN A 205 3.60 -15.93 -28.17
N GLN A 206 3.49 -15.51 -29.43
CA GLN A 206 3.22 -14.11 -29.79
C GLN A 206 1.77 -13.98 -30.24
N PHE A 207 1.01 -13.08 -29.62
CA PHE A 207 -0.39 -12.82 -29.98
C PHE A 207 -0.58 -11.37 -30.40
N ALA A 208 -1.58 -11.11 -31.23
CA ALA A 208 -2.02 -9.78 -31.62
C ALA A 208 -3.45 -9.52 -31.13
N ILE A 209 -3.73 -8.30 -30.67
CA ILE A 209 -5.07 -7.86 -30.27
C ILE A 209 -5.65 -7.02 -31.39
N ARG A 210 -6.64 -7.56 -32.11
CA ARG A 210 -7.38 -6.80 -33.13
C ARG A 210 -8.75 -6.41 -32.61
N SER A 211 -9.01 -5.10 -32.59
CA SER A 211 -10.37 -4.57 -32.40
C SER A 211 -11.20 -4.81 -33.66
N VAL A 212 -12.44 -5.25 -33.50
CA VAL A 212 -13.41 -5.21 -34.59
C VAL A 212 -13.97 -3.79 -34.63
N SER A 213 -13.77 -3.07 -35.74
CA SER A 213 -14.48 -1.81 -35.96
C SER A 213 -15.97 -2.12 -36.00
N GLU A 214 -16.79 -1.41 -35.22
CA GLU A 214 -18.23 -1.39 -35.46
C GLU A 214 -18.42 -0.96 -36.92
N ALA A 215 -18.88 -1.88 -37.77
CA ALA A 215 -19.37 -1.52 -39.07
C ALA A 215 -20.50 -0.52 -38.84
N THR A 216 -20.34 0.69 -39.37
CA THR A 216 -21.37 1.72 -39.42
C THR A 216 -22.65 1.07 -39.97
N THR A 217 -23.65 0.83 -39.12
CA THR A 217 -25.00 0.45 -39.55
C THR A 217 -25.66 1.66 -40.19
N THR A 218 -25.28 1.96 -41.43
CA THR A 218 -26.00 2.85 -42.33
C THR A 218 -26.93 2.01 -43.19
N ALA A 219 -28.00 1.46 -42.60
CA ALA A 219 -29.21 1.02 -43.30
C ALA A 219 -30.19 0.40 -42.30
N LEU A 220 -31.09 1.20 -41.74
CA LEU A 220 -32.53 0.94 -41.60
C LEU A 220 -33.18 2.14 -40.87
N SER A 221 -33.19 3.31 -41.50
CA SER A 221 -34.07 4.43 -41.12
C SER A 221 -35.09 4.77 -42.21
N SER A 222 -35.39 3.83 -43.10
CA SER A 222 -36.49 3.96 -44.07
C SER A 222 -37.37 2.72 -43.99
N ALA A 223 -38.29 2.73 -43.03
CA ALA A 223 -39.66 2.23 -43.18
C ALA A 223 -40.35 2.22 -41.81
N ARG A 224 -41.53 2.85 -41.76
CA ARG A 224 -42.55 2.86 -40.68
C ARG A 224 -42.45 3.99 -39.65
N SER A 225 -42.58 5.22 -40.16
CA SER A 225 -43.62 6.11 -39.62
C SER A 225 -44.87 5.98 -40.50
N THR A 226 -45.78 5.09 -40.10
CA THR A 226 -47.20 5.21 -40.43
C THR A 226 -48.00 4.70 -39.24
N ALA A 227 -48.59 5.66 -38.53
CA ALA A 227 -49.85 5.61 -37.79
C ALA A 227 -50.10 4.46 -36.80
N MET A 228 -50.14 4.81 -35.52
CA MET A 228 -51.12 4.24 -34.60
C MET A 228 -51.73 5.35 -33.75
N MET A 229 -52.87 5.88 -34.21
CA MET A 229 -53.92 6.46 -33.37
C MET A 229 -55.02 5.41 -33.23
N ALA A 230 -55.47 5.16 -31.99
CA ALA A 230 -56.82 4.73 -31.56
C ALA A 230 -56.69 4.05 -30.18
N THR A 231 -56.91 4.81 -29.09
CA THR A 231 -58.14 4.84 -28.26
C THR A 231 -58.30 3.70 -27.26
N THR A 232 -58.08 4.07 -25.99
CA THR A 232 -58.94 3.89 -24.80
C THR A 232 -59.86 2.67 -24.71
N THR A 233 -59.72 1.90 -23.62
CA THR A 233 -60.85 1.63 -22.71
C THR A 233 -60.35 1.28 -21.30
N VAL A 234 -61.13 1.74 -20.33
CA VAL A 234 -60.92 1.76 -18.89
C VAL A 234 -61.40 0.46 -18.26
N ALA A 235 -60.72 -0.02 -17.22
CA ALA A 235 -61.36 -0.76 -16.15
C ALA A 235 -60.67 -0.49 -14.80
N THR A 236 -61.34 0.33 -14.00
CA THR A 236 -61.14 0.58 -12.59
C THR A 236 -61.55 -0.61 -11.74
N ALA A 237 -60.80 -0.89 -10.66
CA ALA A 237 -61.37 -1.41 -9.43
C ALA A 237 -60.54 -0.92 -8.24
N ALA A 238 -61.13 0.00 -7.48
CA ALA A 238 -60.73 0.38 -6.14
C ALA A 238 -61.29 -0.63 -5.13
N MET A 239 -60.63 -0.80 -3.98
CA MET A 239 -61.30 -0.74 -2.68
C MET A 239 -60.29 -0.43 -1.57
N ALA A 240 -60.78 0.32 -0.61
CA ALA A 240 -60.05 1.05 0.41
C ALA A 240 -60.16 0.42 1.80
N THR A 241 -59.27 0.90 2.68
CA THR A 241 -59.42 1.09 4.14
C THR A 241 -59.69 -0.11 5.04
N THR A 242 -58.83 -0.30 6.05
CA THR A 242 -59.17 0.13 7.43
C THR A 242 -57.95 0.23 8.36
N THR A 243 -57.98 1.31 9.14
CA THR A 243 -57.21 1.68 10.34
C THR A 243 -57.33 0.69 11.49
N THR A 244 -56.28 0.60 12.33
CA THR A 244 -56.41 0.76 13.79
C THR A 244 -55.07 1.11 14.42
N ALA A 245 -55.06 2.24 15.14
CA ALA A 245 -54.10 2.55 16.19
C ALA A 245 -54.66 2.05 17.52
N THR A 246 -53.79 1.58 18.41
CA THR A 246 -54.14 1.38 19.82
C THR A 246 -53.01 1.88 20.72
N THR A 247 -53.37 2.90 21.48
CA THR A 247 -52.72 3.44 22.68
C THR A 247 -52.90 2.50 23.87
N ALA A 248 -51.87 2.41 24.73
CA ALA A 248 -51.95 2.30 26.20
C ALA A 248 -50.51 2.44 26.74
N SER A 249 -50.06 3.54 27.36
CA SER A 249 -50.38 4.04 28.71
C SER A 249 -50.33 2.98 29.81
N GLY A 250 -49.27 3.04 30.62
CA GLY A 250 -49.10 2.25 31.83
C GLY A 250 -48.08 2.93 32.75
N THR A 251 -48.54 3.98 33.43
CA THR A 251 -47.92 4.57 34.63
C THR A 251 -47.93 3.57 35.78
N ALA A 252 -46.82 3.45 36.52
CA ALA A 252 -46.86 3.28 37.98
C ALA A 252 -45.48 3.63 38.58
N ALA A 253 -45.48 4.70 39.38
CA ALA A 253 -44.46 5.03 40.35
C ALA A 253 -44.73 4.28 41.67
N ALA A 254 -43.68 3.94 42.41
CA ALA A 254 -43.61 3.89 43.88
C ALA A 254 -42.14 3.57 44.26
N THR A 255 -41.30 4.53 44.65
CA THR A 255 -41.09 5.12 46.00
C THR A 255 -40.68 4.14 47.11
N THR A 256 -39.60 4.54 47.80
CA THR A 256 -39.19 4.24 49.21
C THR A 256 -38.35 2.98 49.49
N SER A 257 -37.35 2.96 50.37
CA SER A 257 -36.77 3.98 51.27
C SER A 257 -35.35 3.54 51.68
N ALA A 258 -34.55 4.52 52.11
CA ALA A 258 -33.27 4.34 52.79
C ALA A 258 -33.44 3.69 54.17
N VAL A 259 -32.40 2.97 54.63
CA VAL A 259 -32.01 2.94 56.06
C VAL A 259 -30.48 2.80 56.13
N ALA A 260 -29.85 3.78 56.76
CA ALA A 260 -28.51 3.69 57.32
C ALA A 260 -28.64 3.32 58.81
N THR A 261 -27.73 2.49 59.32
CA THR A 261 -27.47 2.39 60.77
C THR A 261 -25.98 2.20 61.04
N THR A 262 -25.51 3.04 61.96
CA THR A 262 -24.19 3.25 62.58
C THR A 262 -23.79 2.15 63.57
N GLY A 263 -22.51 1.74 63.64
CA GLY A 263 -21.52 2.11 64.68
C GLY A 263 -20.93 0.84 65.36
N PRO A 264 -19.99 0.88 66.33
CA PRO A 264 -18.84 1.77 66.56
C PRO A 264 -17.49 1.05 66.95
N VAL A 265 -16.36 1.78 66.80
CA VAL A 265 -15.16 1.90 67.69
C VAL A 265 -14.34 0.66 68.11
N SER A 266 -13.03 0.67 67.82
CA SER A 266 -11.98 0.66 68.86
C SER A 266 -10.59 1.08 68.35
N ALA A 267 -9.89 1.83 69.19
CA ALA A 267 -8.63 2.52 68.93
C ALA A 267 -7.41 1.72 69.39
N ALA A 268 -6.27 1.93 68.74
CA ALA A 268 -4.95 1.71 69.32
C ALA A 268 -3.99 2.81 68.85
N THR A 269 -3.42 3.50 69.84
CA THR A 269 -2.51 4.64 69.74
C THR A 269 -1.08 4.15 69.68
N THR A 270 -0.29 4.66 68.72
CA THR A 270 1.18 4.72 68.88
C THR A 270 1.73 6.00 68.26
N THR A 271 2.69 6.59 68.94
CA THR A 271 3.14 7.98 68.92
C THR A 271 4.30 8.23 67.95
N SER A 272 4.28 9.40 67.27
CA SER A 272 5.40 10.19 66.69
C SER A 272 6.27 9.54 65.59
N VAL A 273 6.61 10.19 64.48
CA VAL A 273 7.39 11.44 64.33
C VAL A 273 7.01 12.14 63.03
N ALA A 274 7.04 13.48 63.05
CA ALA A 274 6.75 14.35 61.93
C ALA A 274 7.71 14.14 60.73
N ALA A 275 7.13 13.87 59.56
CA ALA A 275 7.76 14.16 58.28
C ALA A 275 6.83 15.09 57.50
N THR A 276 7.22 16.36 57.39
CA THR A 276 6.57 17.38 56.58
C THR A 276 6.59 16.92 55.13
N THR A 277 5.53 16.22 54.72
CA THR A 277 5.34 15.85 53.34
C THR A 277 4.67 17.04 52.69
N MET A 278 5.41 17.81 51.89
CA MET A 278 4.80 18.77 50.98
C MET A 278 3.92 17.97 50.02
N THR A 279 2.62 17.93 50.30
CA THR A 279 1.62 17.47 49.36
C THR A 279 1.53 18.53 48.26
N THR A 280 2.41 18.45 47.26
CA THR A 280 2.11 19.02 45.96
C THR A 280 0.92 18.24 45.44
N THR A 281 -0.28 18.77 45.67
CA THR A 281 -1.47 18.40 44.92
C THR A 281 -1.25 18.85 43.49
N THR A 282 -0.44 18.12 42.73
CA THR A 282 -0.56 18.10 41.28
C THR A 282 -1.90 17.46 41.00
N THR A 283 -2.92 18.31 40.97
CA THR A 283 -4.13 18.04 40.21
C THR A 283 -3.64 17.52 38.86
N PRO A 284 -3.96 16.28 38.45
CA PRO A 284 -3.57 15.85 37.13
C PRO A 284 -4.30 16.81 36.20
N THR A 285 -3.55 17.71 35.56
CA THR A 285 -4.00 18.37 34.36
C THR A 285 -4.45 17.22 33.48
N ARG A 286 -5.76 17.06 33.38
CA ARG A 286 -6.43 16.06 32.57
C ARG A 286 -5.94 16.37 31.16
N ALA A 287 -4.84 15.74 30.76
CA ALA A 287 -4.30 15.84 29.42
C ALA A 287 -5.49 15.49 28.56
N ARG A 288 -6.01 16.49 27.85
CA ARG A 288 -7.22 16.38 27.05
C ARG A 288 -6.80 15.58 25.83
N ALA A 289 -6.67 14.27 26.04
CA ALA A 289 -6.34 13.29 25.04
C ALA A 289 -7.31 13.49 23.87
N LEU A 290 -6.85 13.26 22.66
CA LEU A 290 -7.73 13.14 21.52
C LEU A 290 -8.57 11.86 21.74
N ASP A 291 -9.65 11.97 22.53
CA ASP A 291 -10.56 10.86 22.86
C ASP A 291 -11.11 10.21 21.57
N ARG A 292 -11.22 11.05 20.53
CA ARG A 292 -11.56 10.76 19.14
C ARG A 292 -11.32 12.04 18.32
N CYS A 293 -10.94 11.91 17.04
CA CYS A 293 -11.12 13.01 16.09
C CYS A 293 -12.57 13.03 15.58
N ILE A 294 -13.13 14.21 15.36
CA ILE A 294 -14.45 14.44 14.80
C ILE A 294 -14.41 14.06 13.33
N ALA A 295 -15.26 13.11 12.96
CA ALA A 295 -15.41 12.60 11.62
C ALA A 295 -16.83 12.83 11.14
N THR A 296 -16.99 13.45 9.97
CA THR A 296 -18.28 13.51 9.26
C THR A 296 -18.53 12.23 8.47
N TYR A 297 -17.47 11.66 7.88
CA TYR A 297 -17.51 10.39 7.16
C TYR A 297 -17.42 9.19 8.12
N LYS A 298 -18.16 8.12 7.83
CA LYS A 298 -18.12 6.86 8.59
C LYS A 298 -17.61 5.74 7.68
N LEU A 299 -16.63 4.98 8.17
CA LEU A 299 -16.12 3.83 7.45
C LEU A 299 -17.23 2.77 7.26
N PRO A 300 -17.41 2.21 6.05
CA PRO A 300 -18.41 1.18 5.81
C PRO A 300 -18.09 -0.13 6.53
N SER A 301 -16.80 -0.44 6.68
CA SER A 301 -16.32 -1.66 7.33
C SER A 301 -14.93 -1.45 7.94
N ALA A 302 -14.72 -2.08 9.10
CA ALA A 302 -13.43 -2.19 9.75
C ALA A 302 -13.32 -3.62 10.31
N VAL A 303 -12.37 -4.40 9.79
CA VAL A 303 -12.18 -5.81 10.18
C VAL A 303 -10.75 -6.02 10.67
N ASN A 304 -10.56 -7.01 11.54
CA ASN A 304 -9.26 -7.38 12.12
C ASN A 304 -8.48 -6.18 12.70
N THR A 305 -9.18 -5.21 13.27
CA THR A 305 -8.63 -3.96 13.83
C THR A 305 -7.64 -4.22 14.98
N ALA A 306 -7.84 -5.30 15.74
CA ALA A 306 -6.93 -5.73 16.80
C ALA A 306 -5.54 -6.14 16.27
N SER A 307 -5.45 -6.59 15.02
CA SER A 307 -4.19 -6.95 14.33
C SER A 307 -3.63 -5.79 13.50
N LYS A 308 -4.26 -4.62 13.55
CA LYS A 308 -3.80 -3.41 12.85
C LYS A 308 -3.22 -2.41 13.84
N GLY A 309 -2.32 -1.56 13.34
CA GLY A 309 -1.67 -0.52 14.12
C GLY A 309 -1.41 0.75 13.34
N ILE A 310 -0.96 1.77 14.05
CA ILE A 310 -0.65 3.09 13.47
C ILE A 310 0.85 3.35 13.59
N ASN A 311 1.46 3.79 12.49
CA ASN A 311 2.83 4.32 12.53
C ASN A 311 2.81 5.69 13.19
N VAL A 312 3.74 5.92 14.12
CA VAL A 312 3.93 7.19 14.82
C VAL A 312 5.24 7.77 14.32
N ASP A 313 5.15 8.73 13.40
CA ASP A 313 6.32 9.43 12.86
C ASP A 313 7.01 10.30 13.91
N ASP A 314 8.26 10.67 13.62
CA ASP A 314 9.13 11.48 14.47
C ASP A 314 8.47 12.79 14.93
N ALA A 315 7.76 13.49 14.05
CA ALA A 315 7.11 14.74 14.42
C ALA A 315 5.92 14.49 15.35
N THR A 316 5.11 13.45 15.09
CA THR A 316 4.05 13.04 16.02
C THR A 316 4.63 12.69 17.39
N PHE A 317 5.64 11.83 17.44
CA PHE A 317 6.17 11.34 18.69
C PHE A 317 6.83 12.46 19.50
N PHE A 318 7.65 13.28 18.86
CA PHE A 318 8.37 14.37 19.51
C PHE A 318 7.44 15.49 20.02
N ARG A 319 6.44 15.86 19.20
CA ARG A 319 5.58 17.01 19.51
C ARG A 319 4.37 16.62 20.34
N CYS A 320 3.82 15.43 20.12
CA CYS A 320 2.44 15.10 20.49
C CYS A 320 2.25 13.64 20.96
N PRO A 321 3.09 13.17 21.90
CA PRO A 321 3.06 11.79 22.36
C PRO A 321 1.71 11.37 22.97
N GLY A 322 1.00 12.30 23.63
CA GLY A 322 -0.34 12.08 24.19
C GLY A 322 -1.51 12.42 23.24
N GLY A 323 -1.21 12.93 22.04
CA GLY A 323 -2.21 13.35 21.04
C GLY A 323 -2.65 12.25 20.08
N LEU A 324 -2.26 10.99 20.34
CA LEU A 324 -2.57 9.86 19.46
C LEU A 324 -4.07 9.50 19.51
N PRO A 325 -4.67 9.08 18.38
CA PRO A 325 -6.06 8.69 18.33
C PRO A 325 -6.29 7.38 19.10
N ARG A 326 -7.17 7.40 20.10
CA ARG A 326 -7.57 6.20 20.86
C ARG A 326 -8.40 5.23 20.02
N LEU A 327 -9.34 5.78 19.25
CA LEU A 327 -10.17 5.04 18.32
C LEU A 327 -9.64 5.23 16.91
N TRP A 328 -9.74 4.20 16.09
CA TRP A 328 -9.52 4.34 14.66
C TRP A 328 -10.39 5.46 14.10
N PRO A 329 -9.80 6.48 13.45
CA PRO A 329 -10.55 7.56 12.82
C PRO A 329 -11.68 7.03 11.94
N ASN A 330 -12.84 7.70 11.99
CA ASN A 330 -14.05 7.36 11.21
C ASN A 330 -14.69 5.99 11.56
N THR A 331 -14.29 5.34 12.66
CA THR A 331 -14.98 4.17 13.24
C THR A 331 -15.85 4.56 14.44
N TYR A 332 -16.73 3.66 14.89
CA TYR A 332 -17.58 3.89 16.07
C TYR A 332 -16.87 3.53 17.39
N TYR A 333 -16.31 2.33 17.48
CA TYR A 333 -15.78 1.78 18.73
C TYR A 333 -14.44 1.05 18.58
N GLU A 334 -13.89 1.00 17.36
CA GLU A 334 -12.67 0.26 17.08
C GLU A 334 -11.48 0.96 17.72
N ARG A 335 -10.89 0.33 18.74
CA ARG A 335 -9.71 0.87 19.44
C ARG A 335 -8.44 0.61 18.64
N VAL A 336 -7.53 1.57 18.67
CA VAL A 336 -6.15 1.34 18.25
C VAL A 336 -5.51 0.42 19.28
N LYS A 337 -4.91 -0.68 18.81
CA LYS A 337 -4.32 -1.72 19.68
C LYS A 337 -2.82 -1.86 19.54
N SER A 338 -2.23 -1.31 18.48
CA SER A 338 -0.78 -1.36 18.29
C SER A 338 -0.23 -0.08 17.66
N LEU A 339 0.96 0.30 18.07
CA LEU A 339 1.74 1.39 17.50
C LEU A 339 3.07 0.87 16.96
N ARG A 340 3.59 1.55 15.94
CA ARG A 340 4.99 1.45 15.55
C ARG A 340 5.66 2.80 15.78
N LEU A 341 6.71 2.82 16.58
CA LEU A 341 7.62 3.97 16.67
C LEU A 341 8.77 3.74 15.69
N PHE A 342 9.24 4.79 15.01
CA PHE A 342 10.45 4.69 14.18
C PHE A 342 11.73 4.68 15.00
N LYS A 343 11.75 5.43 16.11
CA LYS A 343 12.84 5.45 17.10
C LYS A 343 12.32 5.87 18.47
N ALA A 344 13.04 5.51 19.53
CA ALA A 344 12.71 5.91 20.91
C ALA A 344 13.14 7.35 21.25
N TRP A 345 14.20 7.85 20.62
CA TRP A 345 14.66 9.24 20.70
C TRP A 345 15.72 9.49 19.63
N HIS A 346 16.12 10.75 19.44
CA HIS A 346 17.25 11.14 18.60
C HIS A 346 18.10 12.18 19.34
N PRO A 347 19.45 12.17 19.21
CA PRO A 347 20.31 13.13 19.90
C PRO A 347 19.93 14.60 19.66
N ASP A 348 19.50 14.92 18.43
CA ASP A 348 19.13 16.28 18.04
C ASP A 348 17.75 16.76 18.54
N TRP A 349 16.96 15.93 19.24
CA TRP A 349 15.60 16.30 19.67
C TRP A 349 15.55 17.11 20.97
N GLY A 350 16.71 17.41 21.57
CA GLY A 350 16.81 18.27 22.74
C GLY A 350 17.15 17.51 24.02
N SER A 351 16.90 18.14 25.17
CA SER A 351 17.42 17.70 26.47
C SER A 351 16.81 16.42 27.02
N ASP A 352 17.50 15.81 27.98
CA ASP A 352 17.04 14.65 28.75
C ASP A 352 15.69 14.91 29.44
N ASP A 353 15.48 16.09 30.02
CA ASP A 353 14.21 16.48 30.63
C ASP A 353 13.05 16.43 29.62
N ARG A 354 13.32 16.86 28.38
CA ARG A 354 12.33 16.82 27.30
C ARG A 354 12.03 15.38 26.92
N ARG A 355 13.05 14.53 26.79
CA ARG A 355 12.90 13.08 26.50
C ARG A 355 12.02 12.41 27.55
N VAL A 356 12.35 12.59 28.83
CA VAL A 356 11.62 12.00 29.96
C VAL A 356 10.15 12.42 29.94
N LYS A 357 9.85 13.69 29.69
CA LYS A 357 8.46 14.17 29.60
C LYS A 357 7.70 13.55 28.42
N VAL A 358 8.31 13.51 27.24
CA VAL A 358 7.69 12.92 26.04
C VAL A 358 7.42 11.42 26.25
N TRP A 359 8.36 10.71 26.85
CA TRP A 359 8.20 9.31 27.21
C TRP A 359 7.11 9.08 28.25
N ALA A 360 7.05 9.89 29.31
CA ALA A 360 6.02 9.79 30.33
C ALA A 360 4.61 9.96 29.73
N ASP A 361 4.42 10.96 28.85
CA ASP A 361 3.15 11.19 28.16
C ASP A 361 2.77 10.01 27.25
N LEU A 362 3.72 9.46 26.49
CA LEU A 362 3.48 8.30 25.63
C LEU A 362 3.12 7.06 26.47
N VAL A 363 3.90 6.76 27.53
CA VAL A 363 3.68 5.60 28.40
C VAL A 363 2.34 5.69 29.10
N ALA A 364 1.96 6.88 29.59
CA ALA A 364 0.65 7.11 30.17
C ALA A 364 -0.47 6.83 29.16
N TRP A 365 -0.31 7.30 27.91
CA TRP A 365 -1.28 7.03 26.85
C TRP A 365 -1.35 5.54 26.49
N ILE A 366 -0.23 4.84 26.36
CA ILE A 366 -0.16 3.41 26.07
C ILE A 366 -0.92 2.60 27.12
N ARG A 367 -0.64 2.87 28.41
CA ARG A 367 -1.26 2.17 29.54
C ARG A 367 -2.76 2.45 29.62
N ALA A 368 -3.18 3.70 29.43
CA ALA A 368 -4.59 4.09 29.47
C ALA A 368 -5.43 3.45 28.35
N ASN A 369 -4.80 3.05 27.23
CA ASN A 369 -5.50 2.55 26.04
C ASN A 369 -5.29 1.06 25.77
N ASP A 370 -4.49 0.38 26.60
CA ASP A 370 -4.12 -1.01 26.44
C ASP A 370 -3.56 -1.30 25.03
N VAL A 371 -2.44 -0.62 24.75
CA VAL A 371 -1.76 -0.64 23.44
C VAL A 371 -0.45 -1.39 23.56
N THR A 372 -0.07 -2.07 22.49
CA THR A 372 1.25 -2.67 22.33
C THR A 372 2.10 -1.93 21.30
N VAL A 373 3.42 -2.05 21.38
CA VAL A 373 4.36 -1.19 20.65
C VAL A 373 5.45 -2.01 19.97
N LEU A 374 5.66 -1.74 18.69
CA LEU A 374 6.88 -2.08 17.96
C LEU A 374 7.85 -0.91 18.08
N ILE A 375 9.01 -1.15 18.67
CA ILE A 375 10.06 -0.15 18.84
C ILE A 375 11.03 -0.23 17.67
N GLY A 376 11.12 0.82 16.87
CA GLY A 376 12.19 0.97 15.89
C GLY A 376 13.46 1.51 16.54
N THR A 377 14.60 1.17 15.95
CA THR A 377 15.89 1.83 16.17
C THR A 377 16.53 2.06 14.81
N ASP A 378 17.02 3.27 14.59
CA ASP A 378 17.73 3.60 13.35
C ASP A 378 19.09 2.90 13.30
N ILE A 379 19.57 2.73 12.07
CA ILE A 379 20.91 2.26 11.74
C ILE A 379 21.45 3.23 10.70
N THR A 380 22.55 3.90 11.04
CA THR A 380 23.10 5.00 10.25
C THR A 380 24.60 4.81 10.04
N CYS A 381 25.27 5.83 9.50
CA CYS A 381 26.74 5.86 9.43
C CYS A 381 27.40 6.26 10.74
N ASP A 382 26.62 6.71 11.73
CA ASP A 382 27.13 7.10 13.03
C ASP A 382 26.84 5.99 14.04
N ALA A 383 27.80 5.08 14.19
CA ALA A 383 27.67 3.94 15.10
C ALA A 383 27.53 4.36 16.58
N GLN A 384 28.03 5.55 16.93
CA GLN A 384 27.90 6.07 18.29
C GLN A 384 26.49 6.58 18.53
N ALA A 385 25.94 7.37 17.60
CA ALA A 385 24.54 7.79 17.64
C ALA A 385 23.58 6.57 17.61
N ASP A 386 23.85 5.57 16.77
CA ASP A 386 23.09 4.32 16.71
C ASP A 386 23.07 3.61 18.08
N SER A 387 24.22 3.60 18.79
CA SER A 387 24.33 2.99 20.11
C SER A 387 23.64 3.78 21.21
N GLU A 388 23.65 5.10 21.13
CA GLU A 388 22.89 5.95 22.05
C GLU A 388 21.38 5.81 21.84
N MET A 389 20.91 5.84 20.59
CA MET A 389 19.50 5.58 20.25
C MET A 389 19.04 4.20 20.70
N TRP A 390 19.91 3.19 20.61
CA TRP A 390 19.61 1.86 21.12
C TRP A 390 19.48 1.83 22.65
N ARG A 391 20.39 2.47 23.38
CA ARG A 391 20.30 2.59 24.84
C ARG A 391 18.96 3.21 25.26
N TRP A 392 18.56 4.29 24.59
CA TRP A 392 17.26 4.91 24.83
C TRP A 392 16.07 4.03 24.47
N SER A 393 16.21 3.17 23.46
CA SER A 393 15.18 2.19 23.10
C SER A 393 14.95 1.19 24.25
N LEU A 394 16.02 0.66 24.84
CA LEU A 394 15.92 -0.23 26.00
C LEU A 394 15.32 0.46 27.24
N GLU A 395 15.69 1.72 27.49
CA GLU A 395 15.13 2.50 28.60
C GLU A 395 13.61 2.73 28.43
N LEU A 396 13.18 3.14 27.24
CA LEU A 396 11.76 3.32 26.94
C LEU A 396 10.99 2.00 27.03
N MET A 397 11.57 0.90 26.54
CA MET A 397 10.97 -0.43 26.65
C MET A 397 10.71 -0.83 28.10
N LYS A 398 11.65 -0.57 29.01
CA LYS A 398 11.47 -0.83 30.45
C LYS A 398 10.34 0.01 31.05
N LEU A 399 10.18 1.26 30.62
CA LEU A 399 9.08 2.13 31.07
C LEU A 399 7.71 1.67 30.55
N ILE A 400 7.67 1.17 29.30
CA ILE A 400 6.45 0.64 28.68
C ILE A 400 6.02 -0.68 29.34
N GLY A 401 6.98 -1.58 29.60
CA GLY A 401 6.74 -2.92 30.13
C GLY A 401 6.78 -4.01 29.05
N GLU A 402 7.35 -5.16 29.39
CA GLU A 402 7.56 -6.30 28.47
C GLU A 402 6.27 -6.79 27.81
N ASP A 403 5.18 -6.88 28.57
CA ASP A 403 3.85 -7.34 28.11
C ASP A 403 3.28 -6.50 26.96
N ARG A 404 3.82 -5.29 26.76
CA ARG A 404 3.38 -4.34 25.74
C ARG A 404 4.35 -4.19 24.58
N ILE A 405 5.50 -4.86 24.59
CA ILE A 405 6.45 -4.83 23.47
C ILE A 405 6.18 -6.01 22.53
N ILE A 406 5.71 -5.74 21.31
CA ILE A 406 5.47 -6.81 20.31
C ILE A 406 6.74 -7.22 19.58
N GLY A 407 7.74 -6.33 19.56
CA GLY A 407 9.02 -6.55 18.89
C GLY A 407 9.88 -5.30 18.79
N VAL A 408 11.08 -5.48 18.24
CA VAL A 408 12.03 -4.44 17.89
C VAL A 408 12.38 -4.54 16.41
N ALA A 409 12.36 -3.39 15.74
CA ALA A 409 12.86 -3.23 14.38
C ALA A 409 14.26 -2.61 14.41
N VAL A 410 15.28 -3.39 14.07
CA VAL A 410 16.67 -2.93 14.02
C VAL A 410 16.96 -2.43 12.61
N GLY A 411 16.68 -1.16 12.37
CA GLY A 411 16.79 -0.51 11.07
C GLY A 411 15.46 -0.42 10.30
N ASN A 412 15.35 0.60 9.46
CA ASN A 412 14.21 0.87 8.60
C ASN A 412 14.65 1.17 7.16
N ASP A 413 14.02 0.50 6.20
CA ASP A 413 14.32 0.58 4.76
C ASP A 413 15.79 0.32 4.45
N MET A 414 16.36 -0.70 5.10
CA MET A 414 17.78 -1.01 5.03
C MET A 414 18.29 -1.18 3.60
N ASP A 415 17.46 -1.69 2.67
CA ASP A 415 17.77 -1.90 1.25
C ASP A 415 17.80 -0.60 0.40
N VAL A 416 17.49 0.56 0.99
CA VAL A 416 17.55 1.86 0.32
C VAL A 416 18.12 2.96 1.22
N ILE A 417 19.01 2.62 2.15
CA ILE A 417 19.72 3.62 2.96
C ILE A 417 20.40 4.65 2.03
N ARG A 418 20.02 5.93 2.17
CA ARG A 418 20.58 7.04 1.38
C ARG A 418 21.17 8.08 2.31
N HIS A 419 22.41 8.48 2.03
CA HIS A 419 23.05 9.60 2.71
C HIS A 419 23.15 10.81 1.78
N ALA A 420 23.17 12.02 2.37
CA ALA A 420 23.25 13.27 1.64
C ALA A 420 24.53 13.39 0.78
N ASN A 421 25.60 12.71 1.17
CA ASN A 421 26.84 12.60 0.41
C ASN A 421 26.99 11.15 -0.11
N ARG A 422 27.01 10.97 -1.43
CA ARG A 422 27.12 9.64 -2.06
C ARG A 422 28.41 8.91 -1.72
N THR A 423 29.54 9.61 -1.67
CA THR A 423 30.83 8.95 -1.36
C THR A 423 30.87 8.48 0.09
N LEU A 424 30.33 9.29 1.02
CA LEU A 424 30.14 8.85 2.40
C LEU A 424 29.17 7.68 2.48
N ALA A 425 28.10 7.69 1.66
CA ALA A 425 27.14 6.60 1.57
C ALA A 425 27.80 5.28 1.13
N ASP A 426 28.65 5.32 0.11
CA ASP A 426 29.27 4.11 -0.44
C ASP A 426 30.25 3.49 0.56
N ALA A 427 31.10 4.30 1.19
CA ALA A 427 32.04 3.83 2.23
C ALA A 427 31.31 3.29 3.46
N CYS A 428 30.29 4.00 3.92
CA CYS A 428 29.45 3.60 5.04
C CYS A 428 28.67 2.32 4.74
N ASN A 429 28.06 2.20 3.55
CA ASN A 429 27.34 1.00 3.16
C ASN A 429 28.28 -0.21 3.10
N ALA A 430 29.47 -0.06 2.55
CA ALA A 430 30.46 -1.13 2.54
C ALA A 430 30.83 -1.56 3.97
N GLU A 431 31.12 -0.62 4.86
CA GLU A 431 31.42 -0.88 6.28
C GLU A 431 30.27 -1.60 6.99
N LEU A 432 29.07 -1.05 6.86
CA LEU A 432 27.86 -1.52 7.50
C LEU A 432 27.52 -2.96 7.06
N TRP A 433 27.46 -3.21 5.74
CA TRP A 433 27.02 -4.49 5.20
C TRP A 433 28.09 -5.58 5.26
N HIS A 434 29.38 -5.24 5.21
CA HIS A 434 30.45 -6.24 5.27
C HIS A 434 30.93 -6.55 6.69
N HIS A 435 30.77 -5.62 7.64
CA HIS A 435 31.40 -5.74 8.96
C HIS A 435 30.44 -5.54 10.12
N ARG A 436 29.72 -4.43 10.18
CA ARG A 436 29.07 -4.00 11.43
C ARG A 436 27.63 -4.47 11.63
N TYR A 437 26.83 -4.56 10.58
CA TYR A 437 25.38 -4.69 10.77
C TYR A 437 24.96 -6.04 11.37
N TRP A 438 25.58 -7.14 10.93
CA TRP A 438 25.33 -8.45 11.53
C TRP A 438 25.70 -8.47 13.02
N GLN A 439 26.85 -7.89 13.38
CA GLN A 439 27.25 -7.77 14.78
C GLN A 439 26.27 -6.89 15.56
N THR A 440 25.80 -5.78 14.98
CA THR A 440 24.80 -4.91 15.60
C THR A 440 23.50 -5.66 15.90
N LEU A 441 23.05 -6.54 15.00
CA LEU A 441 21.90 -7.39 15.25
C LEU A 441 22.17 -8.38 16.39
N LEU A 442 23.33 -9.04 16.40
CA LEU A 442 23.72 -9.95 17.49
C LEU A 442 23.71 -9.23 18.85
N ASP A 443 24.32 -8.05 18.92
CA ASP A 443 24.43 -7.25 20.12
C ASP A 443 23.05 -6.79 20.59
N ARG A 444 22.20 -6.27 19.68
CA ARG A 444 20.86 -5.79 20.02
C ARG A 444 19.97 -6.92 20.54
N VAL A 445 20.06 -8.11 19.96
CA VAL A 445 19.30 -9.25 20.49
C VAL A 445 19.86 -9.73 21.84
N GLY A 446 21.19 -9.77 22.01
CA GLY A 446 21.81 -10.11 23.30
C GLY A 446 21.46 -9.11 24.40
N ASP A 447 21.38 -7.82 24.05
CA ASP A 447 20.96 -6.75 24.95
C ASP A 447 19.49 -6.91 25.35
N LEU A 448 18.60 -7.27 24.42
CA LEU A 448 17.19 -7.58 24.76
C LEU A 448 17.11 -8.68 25.82
N ASP A 449 17.85 -9.77 25.59
CA ASP A 449 17.84 -10.93 26.49
C ASP A 449 18.37 -10.55 27.87
N SER A 450 19.46 -9.78 27.91
CA SER A 450 20.10 -9.31 29.15
C SER A 450 19.29 -8.23 29.90
N ASN A 451 18.33 -7.59 29.22
CA ASN A 451 17.50 -6.52 29.79
C ASN A 451 16.06 -6.95 30.09
N GLY A 452 15.78 -8.26 30.09
CA GLY A 452 14.46 -8.80 30.47
C GLY A 452 13.43 -8.79 29.33
N PHE A 453 13.90 -8.95 28.08
CA PHE A 453 13.05 -9.05 26.89
C PHE A 453 13.37 -10.30 26.03
N PRO A 454 13.57 -11.51 26.63
CA PRO A 454 14.10 -12.68 25.93
C PRO A 454 13.19 -13.23 24.83
N ASP A 455 11.88 -12.97 24.89
CA ASP A 455 10.90 -13.43 23.89
C ASP A 455 10.53 -12.35 22.87
N THR A 456 11.11 -11.16 22.99
CA THR A 456 10.79 -10.03 22.11
C THR A 456 11.18 -10.36 20.68
N ARG A 457 10.24 -10.21 19.75
CA ARG A 457 10.46 -10.45 18.32
C ARG A 457 11.43 -9.43 17.74
N VAL A 458 12.22 -9.85 16.77
CA VAL A 458 13.24 -9.04 16.13
C VAL A 458 13.00 -9.04 14.63
N THR A 459 13.11 -7.86 14.03
CA THR A 459 12.89 -7.68 12.60
C THR A 459 13.82 -6.64 12.02
N ILE A 460 13.99 -6.71 10.70
CA ILE A 460 14.55 -5.66 9.87
C ILE A 460 13.44 -5.20 8.95
N ILE A 461 13.16 -3.90 8.90
CA ILE A 461 12.11 -3.37 8.03
C ILE A 461 12.72 -3.09 6.67
N TRP A 462 12.24 -3.80 5.66
CA TRP A 462 12.66 -3.65 4.27
C TRP A 462 11.72 -2.74 3.49
N SER A 463 12.24 -1.98 2.55
CA SER A 463 11.41 -1.34 1.53
C SER A 463 10.96 -2.38 0.50
N MET A 464 9.94 -2.07 -0.30
CA MET A 464 9.53 -2.94 -1.40
C MET A 464 10.61 -3.12 -2.50
N SER A 465 11.65 -2.27 -2.51
CA SER A 465 12.74 -2.36 -3.50
C SER A 465 13.59 -3.62 -3.34
N VAL A 466 13.63 -4.19 -2.13
CA VAL A 466 14.29 -5.46 -1.84
C VAL A 466 13.76 -6.60 -2.72
N MET A 467 12.54 -6.45 -3.26
CA MET A 467 11.90 -7.44 -4.11
C MET A 467 12.18 -7.27 -5.62
N VAL A 468 12.95 -6.26 -6.05
CA VAL A 468 13.19 -6.00 -7.49
C VAL A 468 13.95 -7.15 -8.18
N GLN A 469 14.84 -7.86 -7.47
CA GLN A 469 15.52 -9.06 -7.97
C GLN A 469 15.13 -10.30 -7.17
N SER A 470 15.29 -11.47 -7.76
CA SER A 470 14.93 -12.76 -7.15
C SER A 470 16.17 -13.49 -6.59
N PRO A 471 16.13 -14.08 -5.38
CA PRO A 471 15.02 -14.04 -4.42
C PRO A 471 14.92 -12.72 -3.65
N TRP A 472 16.03 -11.99 -3.49
CA TRP A 472 16.08 -10.63 -2.96
C TRP A 472 17.11 -9.84 -3.76
N ARG A 473 17.00 -8.52 -3.75
CA ARG A 473 18.02 -7.62 -4.30
C ARG A 473 19.32 -7.81 -3.52
N ASP A 474 20.35 -8.31 -4.19
CA ASP A 474 21.72 -8.49 -3.65
C ASP A 474 22.74 -7.64 -4.43
N THR A 475 22.27 -6.65 -5.22
CA THR A 475 23.14 -5.68 -5.88
C THR A 475 23.96 -4.90 -4.86
N GLU A 476 25.16 -4.46 -5.25
CA GLU A 476 26.01 -3.54 -4.45
C GLU A 476 26.66 -4.18 -3.21
N GLY A 477 26.65 -5.52 -3.10
CA GLY A 477 27.41 -6.25 -2.07
C GLY A 477 26.65 -6.52 -0.77
N TRP A 478 25.33 -6.27 -0.74
CA TRP A 478 24.57 -6.16 0.51
C TRP A 478 24.21 -7.49 1.18
N GLN A 479 24.62 -8.65 0.62
CA GLN A 479 24.47 -10.00 1.18
C GLN A 479 23.11 -10.24 1.89
N ILE A 480 22.01 -9.65 1.40
CA ILE A 480 20.71 -9.60 2.08
C ILE A 480 20.18 -11.02 2.24
N ARG A 481 20.25 -11.83 1.18
CA ARG A 481 19.85 -13.25 1.27
C ARG A 481 20.58 -13.98 2.38
N LYS A 482 21.90 -13.79 2.49
CA LYS A 482 22.71 -14.43 3.53
C LYS A 482 22.31 -13.92 4.91
N LEU A 483 22.18 -12.60 5.07
CA LEU A 483 21.78 -11.95 6.32
C LEU A 483 20.45 -12.48 6.84
N VAL A 484 19.40 -12.45 6.02
CA VAL A 484 18.05 -12.89 6.44
C VAL A 484 17.98 -14.40 6.67
N SER A 485 18.78 -15.19 5.93
CA SER A 485 18.90 -16.63 6.17
C SER A 485 19.56 -16.91 7.52
N GLN A 486 20.64 -16.19 7.85
CA GLN A 486 21.32 -16.31 9.14
C GLN A 486 20.43 -15.84 10.29
N ALA A 487 19.70 -14.74 10.10
CA ALA A 487 18.78 -14.19 11.09
C ALA A 487 17.64 -15.17 11.40
N HIS A 488 16.96 -15.71 10.37
CA HIS A 488 15.94 -16.74 10.53
C HIS A 488 16.52 -17.99 11.19
N ALA A 489 17.72 -18.41 10.75
CA ALA A 489 18.43 -19.55 11.31
C ALA A 489 18.66 -19.44 12.82
N LYS A 490 19.08 -18.25 13.25
CA LYS A 490 19.47 -17.98 14.63
C LYS A 490 18.27 -17.74 15.56
N TRP A 491 17.28 -16.95 15.13
CA TRP A 491 16.22 -16.45 16.02
C TRP A 491 14.86 -17.14 15.83
N ARG A 492 14.66 -17.91 14.75
CA ARG A 492 13.49 -18.77 14.53
C ARG A 492 12.16 -18.08 14.87
N HIS A 493 11.51 -18.48 15.97
CA HIS A 493 10.22 -17.98 16.40
C HIS A 493 10.21 -16.49 16.78
N ARG A 494 11.37 -15.92 17.12
CA ARG A 494 11.54 -14.47 17.36
C ARG A 494 11.71 -13.68 16.06
N TRP A 495 12.10 -14.31 14.96
CA TRP A 495 12.31 -13.62 13.69
C TRP A 495 11.00 -13.27 13.02
N VAL A 496 10.90 -12.02 12.54
CA VAL A 496 9.76 -11.54 11.75
C VAL A 496 10.24 -10.91 10.46
N TRP A 497 9.56 -11.23 9.37
CA TRP A 497 9.75 -10.57 8.07
C TRP A 497 8.90 -9.30 8.02
N SER A 498 9.48 -8.17 7.63
CA SER A 498 8.82 -6.87 7.71
C SER A 498 9.03 -6.04 6.46
N PHE A 499 7.95 -5.48 5.90
CA PHE A 499 8.02 -4.69 4.66
C PHE A 499 7.22 -3.39 4.72
N ASN A 500 7.86 -2.29 4.37
CA ASN A 500 7.25 -1.03 3.98
C ASN A 500 6.76 -1.15 2.52
N VAL A 501 5.45 -1.15 2.29
CA VAL A 501 4.83 -1.36 0.97
C VAL A 501 4.04 -0.12 0.54
N TYR A 502 4.70 0.75 -0.21
CA TYR A 502 4.17 2.04 -0.63
C TYR A 502 4.08 2.12 -2.16
N ALA A 503 2.90 1.88 -2.73
CA ALA A 503 2.70 1.85 -4.18
C ALA A 503 3.10 3.14 -4.91
N ILE A 504 3.08 4.26 -4.21
CA ILE A 504 3.48 5.57 -4.73
C ILE A 504 4.98 5.65 -5.06
N TRP A 505 5.82 4.82 -4.44
CA TRP A 505 7.25 4.73 -4.74
C TRP A 505 7.58 3.72 -5.84
N ASP A 506 6.55 3.08 -6.41
CA ASP A 506 6.73 2.14 -7.50
C ASP A 506 6.75 2.91 -8.82
N GLY A 507 7.95 3.10 -9.36
CA GLY A 507 8.14 3.79 -10.64
C GLY A 507 7.35 3.18 -11.79
N SER A 508 7.03 1.88 -11.74
CA SER A 508 6.18 1.23 -12.74
C SER A 508 4.71 1.68 -12.67
N ARG A 509 4.30 2.26 -11.53
CA ARG A 509 2.97 2.81 -11.28
C ARG A 509 2.91 4.33 -11.48
N TRP A 510 4.02 4.98 -11.79
CA TRP A 510 4.01 6.42 -12.05
C TRP A 510 3.27 6.73 -13.36
N PRO A 511 2.44 7.78 -13.38
CA PRO A 511 1.68 8.13 -14.55
C PRO A 511 2.58 8.70 -15.64
N VAL A 512 2.26 8.35 -16.88
CA VAL A 512 3.00 8.85 -18.05
C VAL A 512 2.35 10.10 -18.67
N SER A 513 1.18 10.49 -18.16
CA SER A 513 0.47 11.72 -18.54
C SER A 513 -0.50 12.13 -17.42
N GLU A 514 -0.98 13.37 -17.47
CA GLU A 514 -2.02 13.86 -16.55
C GLU A 514 -3.33 13.06 -16.66
N ALA A 515 -3.70 12.63 -17.87
CA ALA A 515 -4.89 11.79 -18.07
C ALA A 515 -4.76 10.40 -17.40
N ASP A 516 -3.53 9.88 -17.29
CA ASP A 516 -3.21 8.57 -16.68
C ASP A 516 -3.09 8.65 -15.15
N CYS A 517 -2.84 9.84 -14.60
CA CYS A 517 -2.63 10.11 -13.18
C CYS A 517 -3.73 9.54 -12.27
N LYS A 518 -5.00 9.84 -12.56
CA LYS A 518 -6.13 9.38 -11.72
C LYS A 518 -6.24 7.85 -11.68
N MET A 519 -6.15 7.22 -12.85
CA MET A 519 -6.26 5.76 -12.98
C MET A 519 -5.12 5.04 -12.26
N ARG A 520 -3.87 5.52 -12.43
CA ARG A 520 -2.72 4.93 -11.75
C ARG A 520 -2.72 5.13 -10.26
N ALA A 521 -3.10 6.32 -9.80
CA ALA A 521 -3.25 6.61 -8.38
C ALA A 521 -4.28 5.68 -7.72
N ALA A 522 -5.46 5.50 -8.34
CA ALA A 522 -6.48 4.58 -7.84
C ALA A 522 -5.99 3.13 -7.77
N ALA A 523 -5.34 2.63 -8.83
CA ALA A 523 -4.81 1.28 -8.86
C ALA A 523 -3.66 1.05 -7.86
N ALA A 524 -2.85 2.08 -7.61
CA ALA A 524 -1.75 2.04 -6.64
C ALA A 524 -2.26 2.09 -5.20
N MET A 525 -3.31 2.85 -4.92
CA MET A 525 -3.89 3.00 -3.58
C MET A 525 -4.82 1.85 -3.17
N SER A 526 -5.10 0.91 -4.07
CA SER A 526 -5.88 -0.29 -3.75
C SER A 526 -5.09 -1.28 -2.91
N ILE A 527 -5.76 -1.92 -1.94
CA ILE A 527 -5.16 -3.01 -1.15
C ILE A 527 -4.70 -4.19 -2.02
N ARG A 528 -5.23 -4.33 -3.24
CA ARG A 528 -4.77 -5.33 -4.23
C ARG A 528 -3.26 -5.21 -4.48
N TYR A 529 -2.73 -3.98 -4.52
CA TYR A 529 -1.29 -3.75 -4.69
C TYR A 529 -0.49 -4.33 -3.52
N THR A 530 -0.86 -3.97 -2.28
CA THR A 530 -0.22 -4.48 -1.07
C THR A 530 -0.28 -6.00 -1.01
N LYS A 531 -1.44 -6.61 -1.32
CA LYS A 531 -1.60 -8.06 -1.39
C LYS A 531 -0.64 -8.69 -2.41
N ALA A 532 -0.54 -8.12 -3.61
CA ALA A 532 0.36 -8.62 -4.66
C ALA A 532 1.82 -8.63 -4.21
N ILE A 533 2.29 -7.54 -3.60
CA ILE A 533 3.65 -7.44 -3.07
C ILE A 533 3.89 -8.45 -1.95
N LEU A 534 2.93 -8.60 -1.01
CA LEU A 534 3.07 -9.56 0.09
C LEU A 534 3.00 -11.02 -0.36
N ARG A 535 2.27 -11.34 -1.43
CA ARG A 535 2.29 -12.69 -2.04
C ARG A 535 3.68 -13.02 -2.59
N VAL A 536 4.30 -12.06 -3.29
CA VAL A 536 5.68 -12.21 -3.75
C VAL A 536 6.65 -12.38 -2.58
N ALA A 537 6.48 -11.59 -1.51
CA ALA A 537 7.28 -11.75 -0.29
C ALA A 537 7.10 -13.14 0.33
N ARG A 538 5.87 -13.65 0.45
CA ARG A 538 5.57 -15.00 0.98
C ARG A 538 6.28 -16.10 0.21
N LEU A 539 6.22 -16.07 -1.12
CA LEU A 539 6.89 -17.07 -1.97
C LEU A 539 8.42 -17.04 -1.76
N ARG A 540 9.01 -15.85 -1.64
CA ARG A 540 10.47 -15.69 -1.44
C ARG A 540 10.92 -16.11 -0.04
N ILE A 541 10.12 -15.78 0.98
CA ILE A 541 10.35 -16.21 2.36
C ILE A 541 10.33 -17.74 2.42
N SER A 542 9.27 -18.37 1.90
CA SER A 542 9.15 -19.83 1.87
C SER A 542 10.28 -20.50 1.08
N GLY A 543 10.80 -19.84 0.03
CA GLY A 543 11.97 -20.32 -0.71
C GLY A 543 13.28 -20.27 0.08
N ILE A 544 13.36 -19.49 1.16
CA ILE A 544 14.51 -19.45 2.08
C ILE A 544 14.32 -20.40 3.25
N THR A 545 13.15 -20.37 3.86
CA THR A 545 12.91 -21.00 5.16
C THR A 545 12.30 -22.38 5.05
N GLY A 546 11.76 -22.73 3.88
CA GLY A 546 11.04 -23.98 3.64
C GLY A 546 9.63 -24.00 4.27
N THR A 547 9.16 -22.90 4.85
CA THR A 547 7.81 -22.82 5.45
C THR A 547 7.00 -21.65 4.88
N PRO A 548 5.71 -21.86 4.56
CA PRO A 548 4.82 -20.77 4.14
C PRO A 548 4.37 -19.87 5.31
N ASP A 549 4.58 -20.32 6.55
CA ASP A 549 3.88 -19.82 7.73
C ASP A 549 4.67 -18.81 8.57
N ASP A 550 5.87 -18.43 8.14
CA ASP A 550 6.70 -17.47 8.89
C ASP A 550 5.94 -16.18 9.25
N THR A 551 6.30 -15.58 10.38
CA THR A 551 5.63 -14.35 10.81
C THR A 551 6.01 -13.20 9.88
N LEU A 552 4.99 -12.48 9.39
CA LEU A 552 5.14 -11.37 8.45
C LEU A 552 4.39 -10.15 8.99
N TRP A 553 5.03 -8.99 9.01
CA TRP A 553 4.42 -7.69 9.28
C TRP A 553 4.52 -6.79 8.04
N VAL A 554 3.51 -5.95 7.85
CA VAL A 554 3.48 -4.98 6.76
C VAL A 554 3.23 -3.58 7.30
N PHE A 555 3.85 -2.60 6.68
CA PHE A 555 3.77 -1.20 7.03
C PHE A 555 3.50 -0.38 5.77
N GLY A 556 2.81 0.75 5.89
CA GLY A 556 2.77 1.74 4.82
C GLY A 556 1.65 1.57 3.80
N ALA A 557 0.45 1.22 4.23
CA ALA A 557 -0.72 1.44 3.38
C ALA A 557 -0.99 2.96 3.26
N ALA A 558 -0.54 3.56 2.16
CA ALA A 558 -0.56 4.99 1.80
C ALA A 558 0.61 5.85 2.31
N GLY A 559 1.24 6.66 1.43
CA GLY A 559 2.23 7.67 1.85
C GLY A 559 3.39 8.01 0.89
N SER A 560 3.57 9.31 0.53
CA SER A 560 4.81 9.89 -0.05
C SER A 560 5.09 11.31 0.46
N THR A 561 6.37 11.65 0.60
CA THR A 561 6.86 13.04 0.64
C THR A 561 7.32 13.48 -0.75
N GLY A 562 6.56 14.41 -1.36
CA GLY A 562 7.01 15.42 -2.33
C GLY A 562 7.99 15.00 -3.43
N THR A 563 7.46 14.75 -4.64
CA THR A 563 8.04 15.10 -5.97
C THR A 563 7.31 14.42 -7.15
N LEU A 564 6.17 13.76 -6.92
CA LEU A 564 5.33 13.26 -8.03
C LEU A 564 4.45 14.38 -8.58
N SER A 565 4.54 14.64 -9.89
CA SER A 565 3.72 15.63 -10.61
C SER A 565 2.24 15.23 -10.76
N CYS A 566 1.74 14.32 -9.93
CA CYS A 566 0.41 13.74 -10.01
C CYS A 566 -0.33 13.95 -8.69
N ASP A 567 -1.14 15.00 -8.63
CA ASP A 567 -1.93 15.35 -7.45
C ASP A 567 -2.99 14.30 -7.08
N ALA A 568 -3.35 13.40 -8.00
CA ALA A 568 -4.30 12.33 -7.70
C ALA A 568 -3.80 11.36 -6.62
N PHE A 569 -2.48 11.22 -6.43
CA PHE A 569 -1.91 10.44 -5.33
C PHE A 569 -2.07 11.10 -3.95
N PHE A 570 -2.32 12.42 -3.93
CA PHE A 570 -2.49 13.23 -2.72
C PHE A 570 -3.92 13.75 -2.57
N ASN A 571 -4.82 13.34 -3.46
CA ASN A 571 -6.22 13.74 -3.39
C ASN A 571 -6.85 13.12 -2.13
N PRO A 572 -7.58 13.90 -1.30
CA PRO A 572 -8.31 13.39 -0.14
C PRO A 572 -9.16 12.15 -0.43
N VAL A 573 -9.79 12.06 -1.60
CA VAL A 573 -10.58 10.88 -2.03
C VAL A 573 -9.70 9.64 -2.20
N ALA A 574 -8.49 9.79 -2.73
CA ALA A 574 -7.56 8.67 -2.90
C ALA A 574 -7.01 8.17 -1.55
N ILE A 575 -6.72 9.10 -0.64
CA ILE A 575 -6.27 8.79 0.73
C ILE A 575 -7.39 8.13 1.52
N GLN A 576 -8.61 8.67 1.42
CA GLN A 576 -9.81 8.08 1.99
C GLN A 576 -10.01 6.64 1.47
N HIS A 577 -9.91 6.44 0.15
CA HIS A 577 -10.03 5.12 -0.45
C HIS A 577 -8.94 4.15 0.06
N ALA A 578 -7.67 4.59 0.14
CA ALA A 578 -6.59 3.76 0.67
C ALA A 578 -6.82 3.34 2.12
N TYR A 579 -7.29 4.28 2.96
CA TYR A 579 -7.63 4.00 4.36
C TYR A 579 -8.85 3.08 4.48
N GLU A 580 -9.92 3.31 3.70
CA GLU A 580 -11.07 2.41 3.64
C GLU A 580 -10.66 0.98 3.29
N GLN A 581 -9.86 0.82 2.23
CA GLN A 581 -9.37 -0.48 1.78
C GLN A 581 -8.46 -1.14 2.82
N PHE A 582 -7.60 -0.38 3.51
CA PHE A 582 -6.80 -0.89 4.62
C PHE A 582 -7.69 -1.36 5.77
N MET A 583 -8.70 -0.57 6.16
CA MET A 583 -9.58 -0.90 7.29
C MET A 583 -10.52 -2.07 6.98
N SER A 584 -11.00 -2.21 5.74
CA SER A 584 -11.84 -3.32 5.29
C SER A 584 -11.07 -4.61 4.98
N TRP A 585 -9.74 -4.57 4.93
CA TRP A 585 -8.93 -5.75 4.66
C TRP A 585 -8.84 -6.69 5.86
N ASP A 586 -9.28 -7.92 5.70
CA ASP A 586 -9.20 -9.01 6.69
C ASP A 586 -7.79 -9.60 6.87
N LEU A 587 -6.75 -8.95 6.32
CA LEU A 587 -5.37 -9.44 6.28
C LEU A 587 -5.19 -10.70 5.40
N SER A 588 -6.21 -11.17 4.68
CA SER A 588 -6.07 -12.29 3.76
C SER A 588 -5.20 -11.93 2.55
N LEU A 589 -4.34 -12.86 2.14
CA LEU A 589 -3.64 -12.78 0.85
C LEU A 589 -4.37 -13.56 -0.25
N GLY A 590 -5.27 -14.50 0.08
CA GLY A 590 -5.84 -15.44 -0.88
C GLY A 590 -4.85 -16.55 -1.27
N MET A 591 -5.26 -17.47 -2.16
CA MET A 591 -4.44 -18.61 -2.63
C MET A 591 -3.86 -19.51 -1.54
N GLY A 592 -4.55 -19.67 -0.41
CA GLY A 592 -4.04 -20.44 0.73
C GLY A 592 -2.81 -19.82 1.41
N LEU A 593 -2.37 -18.61 1.02
CA LEU A 593 -1.22 -17.94 1.63
C LEU A 593 -1.63 -17.27 2.94
N ARG A 594 -0.80 -17.48 3.98
CA ARG A 594 -0.98 -16.85 5.27
C ARG A 594 -0.84 -15.33 5.17
N GLY A 595 -1.80 -14.60 5.73
CA GLY A 595 -1.76 -13.14 5.86
C GLY A 595 -0.58 -12.61 6.67
N PRO A 596 -0.29 -11.30 6.63
CA PRO A 596 0.55 -10.70 7.66
C PRO A 596 -0.11 -10.84 9.02
N ALA A 597 0.68 -11.11 10.05
CA ALA A 597 0.21 -11.16 11.44
C ALA A 597 -0.16 -9.76 11.97
N ARG A 598 0.47 -8.71 11.42
CA ARG A 598 0.20 -7.31 11.76
C ARG A 598 0.30 -6.43 10.52
N ALA A 599 -0.53 -5.39 10.46
CA ALA A 599 -0.46 -4.37 9.42
C ALA A 599 -0.53 -2.96 10.03
N PHE A 600 0.32 -2.05 9.60
CA PHE A 600 0.38 -0.70 10.13
C PHE A 600 0.08 0.37 9.07
N PHE A 601 -0.87 1.25 9.37
CA PHE A 601 -1.21 2.39 8.54
C PHE A 601 -0.21 3.53 8.75
N PHE A 602 0.20 4.19 7.67
CA PHE A 602 1.08 5.35 7.72
C PHE A 602 0.26 6.61 7.37
N THR A 603 0.06 7.56 8.28
CA THR A 603 0.61 7.69 9.66
C THR A 603 -0.40 8.39 10.59
N ALA A 604 -0.08 8.48 11.88
CA ALA A 604 -0.93 9.12 12.89
C ALA A 604 -1.26 10.58 12.58
N HIS A 605 -0.24 11.43 12.39
CA HIS A 605 -0.43 12.84 12.06
C HIS A 605 0.21 13.27 10.73
N GLU A 606 -0.26 14.38 10.19
CA GLU A 606 0.29 14.99 8.99
C GLU A 606 1.74 15.43 9.20
N HIS A 607 2.61 15.21 8.21
CA HIS A 607 4.03 15.54 8.30
C HIS A 607 4.37 16.77 7.44
N GLY A 608 4.75 17.88 8.07
CA GLY A 608 5.31 19.05 7.37
C GLY A 608 4.90 20.40 7.96
N ALA A 609 5.90 21.23 8.28
CA ALA A 609 5.73 22.61 8.71
C ALA A 609 5.32 23.51 7.51
N ALA A 610 4.04 23.51 7.14
CA ALA A 610 3.42 24.62 6.41
C ALA A 610 1.91 24.57 6.60
N PRO A 611 1.24 25.64 7.05
CA PRO A 611 -0.22 25.72 7.17
C PRO A 611 -0.99 25.50 5.86
N ARG A 612 -0.30 25.36 4.71
CA ARG A 612 -0.86 25.35 3.36
C ARG A 612 -0.36 24.23 2.42
N SER A 613 0.28 23.16 2.89
CA SER A 613 0.53 21.99 2.01
C SER A 613 -0.66 21.03 2.07
N PRO A 614 -1.48 20.86 1.01
CA PRO A 614 -2.61 19.92 0.98
C PRO A 614 -2.15 18.45 0.78
N ARG A 615 -0.87 18.13 1.03
CA ARG A 615 -0.24 16.88 0.61
C ARG A 615 0.31 16.11 1.80
N GLY A 616 -0.54 15.31 2.43
CA GLY A 616 -0.06 14.12 3.10
C GLY A 616 -1.13 13.27 3.75
N PHE A 617 -0.69 12.32 4.56
CA PHE A 617 -1.36 11.03 4.81
C PHE A 617 -1.74 10.82 6.27
N GLY A 618 -1.59 11.86 7.09
CA GLY A 618 -1.93 11.81 8.49
C GLY A 618 -3.42 11.59 8.68
N LEU A 619 -3.81 10.67 9.56
CA LEU A 619 -5.23 10.51 9.91
C LEU A 619 -5.76 11.70 10.73
N VAL A 620 -4.86 12.46 11.37
CA VAL A 620 -5.10 13.71 12.07
C VAL A 620 -4.13 14.78 11.57
N ARG A 621 -4.57 16.02 11.34
CA ARG A 621 -3.71 17.04 10.74
C ARG A 621 -2.66 17.60 11.71
N SER A 622 -3.04 17.83 12.97
CA SER A 622 -2.13 18.32 14.00
C SER A 622 -2.65 17.92 15.37
N CYS A 623 -1.86 18.20 16.39
CA CYS A 623 -2.09 17.66 17.73
C CYS A 623 -3.22 18.34 18.49
N SER A 624 -3.56 19.56 18.07
CA SER A 624 -4.73 20.30 18.54
C SER A 624 -5.94 20.09 17.63
N ASP A 625 -5.77 19.47 16.45
CA ASP A 625 -6.87 19.28 15.51
C ASP A 625 -7.87 18.28 16.04
N ARG A 626 -9.10 18.75 16.20
CA ARG A 626 -10.22 17.91 16.63
C ARG A 626 -10.90 17.23 15.48
N ARG A 627 -10.51 17.44 14.23
CA ARG A 627 -11.15 16.83 13.05
C ARG A 627 -10.20 15.82 12.42
N CYS A 628 -10.74 14.66 12.02
CA CYS A 628 -9.97 13.70 11.24
C CYS A 628 -9.64 14.30 9.87
N THR A 629 -8.56 13.86 9.23
CA THR A 629 -8.23 14.31 7.87
C THR A 629 -9.25 13.80 6.85
N ILE A 630 -9.79 12.59 7.07
CA ILE A 630 -10.82 11.99 6.22
C ILE A 630 -12.21 12.48 6.67
N GLN A 631 -12.85 13.27 5.79
CA GLN A 631 -14.17 13.87 5.98
C GLN A 631 -15.04 13.55 4.76
N HIS A 632 -16.37 13.69 4.87
CA HIS A 632 -17.25 13.54 3.70
C HIS A 632 -16.83 14.58 2.65
N ALA A 633 -16.58 14.12 1.42
CA ALA A 633 -16.46 15.04 0.28
C ALA A 633 -17.81 15.76 0.13
N ALA A 634 -17.77 17.10 0.20
CA ALA A 634 -18.92 17.95 -0.06
C ALA A 634 -19.26 17.94 -1.55
#